data_AF-A0A832R9M2-F1
#
_entry.id   AF-A0A832R9M2-F1
#
_cell.length_a   1.000
_cell.length_b   1.000
_cell.length_c   1.000
_cell.angle_alpha   90.00
_cell.angle_beta   90.00
_cell.angle_gamma   90.00
#
_symmetry.space_group_name_H-M   'P 1'
#
loop_
_entity.id
_entity.type
_entity.pdbx_description
1 polymer ?
#
loop_
_entity_poly.entity_id
_entity_poly.type
_entity_poly.pdbx_seq_one_letter_code
_entity_poly.pdbx_strand_id
1 'polypeptide(L)'
;MEEKNKKYNALGFVEALISIIIVGVSSVVLMRIAASALIEAVQNDKIDRITQFAVEGGNIVKELYEKQKELGFSGEGSLAYFPSPDSLKDISKCYVIVKSNDTQSQESQMFEFAKSVEFNTCTDPFVNGSVQNRGHCTMHYDKDVTNKQYPFFRLACMERISGIREKYISVKIVVGELNYDGKITKSGNVKDYVYQTIIPLEDE
;
A
#
# COMPACT_ATOMS: atom_id res chain seq x y z
N MET A 1 -13.39 -83.78 -18.54
CA MET A 1 -13.38 -82.51 -19.28
C MET A 1 -13.86 -81.43 -18.33
N GLU A 2 -12.96 -80.62 -17.78
CA GLU A 2 -13.35 -79.51 -16.91
C GLU A 2 -12.58 -78.26 -17.36
N GLU A 3 -13.19 -77.49 -18.26
CA GLU A 3 -12.79 -76.11 -18.51
C GLU A 3 -13.59 -75.22 -17.57
N LYS A 4 -12.98 -74.80 -16.46
CA LYS A 4 -13.51 -73.72 -15.62
C LYS A 4 -12.49 -72.59 -15.51
N ASN A 5 -12.96 -71.41 -15.92
CA ASN A 5 -12.62 -70.09 -15.40
C ASN A 5 -11.18 -69.56 -15.62
N LYS A 6 -10.92 -69.04 -16.83
CA LYS A 6 -9.88 -68.02 -17.09
C LYS A 6 -10.47 -66.63 -17.36
N LYS A 7 -11.51 -66.20 -16.62
CA LYS A 7 -12.20 -64.91 -16.85
C LYS A 7 -12.12 -63.89 -15.72
N TYR A 8 -11.34 -64.14 -14.66
CA TYR A 8 -11.34 -63.30 -13.45
C TYR A 8 -10.07 -62.47 -13.18
N ASN A 9 -9.00 -62.60 -13.96
CA ASN A 9 -7.75 -61.87 -13.70
C ASN A 9 -7.67 -60.45 -14.29
N ALA A 10 -8.61 -60.06 -15.17
CA ALA A 10 -8.64 -58.72 -15.77
C ALA A 10 -9.45 -57.69 -14.96
N LEU A 11 -10.26 -58.13 -13.99
CA LEU A 11 -11.18 -57.25 -13.25
C LEU A 11 -10.42 -56.27 -12.32
N GLY A 12 -9.38 -56.74 -11.63
CA GLY A 12 -8.57 -55.92 -10.71
C GLY A 12 -7.71 -54.87 -11.42
N PHE A 13 -7.32 -55.11 -12.67
CA PHE A 13 -6.57 -54.11 -13.45
C PHE A 13 -7.46 -52.92 -13.84
N VAL A 14 -8.72 -53.18 -14.22
CA VAL A 14 -9.69 -52.14 -14.56
C VAL A 14 -10.05 -51.32 -13.31
N GLU A 15 -10.23 -51.97 -12.16
CA GLU A 15 -10.49 -51.30 -10.89
C GLU A 15 -9.34 -50.39 -10.46
N ALA A 16 -8.09 -50.85 -10.62
CA ALA A 16 -6.91 -50.04 -10.37
C ALA A 16 -6.82 -48.83 -11.32
N LEU A 17 -7.16 -49.01 -12.60
CA LEU A 17 -7.15 -47.94 -13.59
C LEU A 17 -8.22 -46.88 -13.30
N ILE A 18 -9.44 -47.30 -12.94
CA ILE A 18 -10.51 -46.40 -12.51
C ILE A 18 -10.10 -45.64 -11.24
N SER A 19 -9.48 -46.34 -10.28
CA SER A 19 -9.00 -45.72 -9.04
C SER A 19 -7.94 -44.65 -9.29
N ILE A 20 -6.96 -44.91 -10.16
CA ILE A 20 -5.93 -43.93 -10.53
C ILE A 20 -6.56 -42.70 -11.21
N ILE A 21 -7.55 -42.90 -12.09
CA ILE A 21 -8.26 -41.80 -12.74
C ILE A 21 -9.00 -40.94 -11.70
N ILE A 22 -9.74 -41.58 -10.79
CA ILE A 22 -10.49 -40.87 -9.73
C ILE A 22 -9.54 -40.10 -8.80
N VAL A 23 -8.43 -40.71 -8.39
CA VAL A 23 -7.41 -40.06 -7.55
C VAL A 23 -6.74 -38.90 -8.30
N GLY A 24 -6.45 -39.07 -9.58
CA GLY A 24 -5.86 -38.04 -10.42
C GLY A 24 -6.76 -36.80 -10.54
N VAL A 25 -8.05 -37.00 -10.85
CA VAL A 25 -9.03 -35.91 -10.92
C VAL A 25 -9.20 -35.23 -9.56
N SER A 26 -9.32 -36.01 -8.49
CA SER A 26 -9.48 -35.48 -7.12
C SER A 26 -8.28 -34.64 -6.69
N SER A 27 -7.06 -35.07 -7.03
CA SER A 27 -5.82 -34.34 -6.70
C SER A 27 -5.75 -32.97 -7.37
N VAL A 28 -6.16 -32.87 -8.65
CA VAL A 28 -6.20 -31.59 -9.37
C VAL A 28 -7.21 -30.62 -8.74
N VAL A 29 -8.37 -31.12 -8.33
CA VAL A 29 -9.39 -30.30 -7.65
C VAL A 29 -8.86 -29.79 -6.31
N LEU A 30 -8.25 -30.65 -5.49
CA LEU A 30 -7.67 -30.25 -4.21
C LEU A 30 -6.56 -29.22 -4.37
N MET A 31 -5.69 -29.39 -5.37
CA MET A 31 -4.63 -28.41 -5.67
C MET A 31 -5.22 -27.05 -6.06
N ARG A 32 -6.31 -27.02 -6.82
CA ARG A 32 -6.99 -25.75 -7.19
C ARG A 32 -7.58 -25.06 -5.97
N ILE A 33 -8.22 -25.80 -5.07
CA ILE A 33 -8.77 -25.24 -3.82
C ILE A 33 -7.63 -24.68 -2.95
N ALA A 34 -6.55 -25.45 -2.79
CA ALA A 34 -5.38 -25.00 -2.04
C ALA A 34 -4.73 -23.75 -2.64
N ALA A 35 -4.60 -23.71 -3.98
CA ALA A 35 -4.05 -22.55 -4.67
C ALA A 35 -4.93 -21.30 -4.50
N SER A 36 -6.26 -21.42 -4.57
CA SER A 36 -7.18 -20.31 -4.33
C SER A 36 -7.07 -19.79 -2.90
N ALA A 37 -7.05 -20.68 -1.92
CA ALA A 37 -6.91 -20.31 -0.51
C ALA A 37 -5.57 -19.60 -0.23
N LEU A 38 -4.48 -20.04 -0.84
CA LEU A 38 -3.17 -19.38 -0.72
C LEU A 38 -3.18 -17.98 -1.35
N ILE A 39 -3.81 -17.82 -2.51
CA ILE A 39 -3.97 -16.52 -3.18
C ILE A 39 -4.76 -15.55 -2.29
N GLU A 40 -5.87 -16.01 -1.71
CA GLU A 40 -6.69 -15.21 -0.80
C GLU A 40 -5.93 -14.85 0.48
N ALA A 41 -5.17 -15.78 1.04
CA ALA A 41 -4.34 -15.53 2.21
C ALA A 41 -3.27 -14.46 1.96
N VAL A 42 -2.57 -14.53 0.81
CA VAL A 42 -1.58 -13.53 0.41
C VAL A 42 -2.24 -12.17 0.17
N GLN A 43 -3.41 -12.15 -0.44
CA GLN A 43 -4.16 -10.92 -0.66
C GLN A 43 -4.58 -10.27 0.68
N ASN A 44 -5.01 -11.06 1.65
CA ASN A 44 -5.37 -10.56 2.98
C ASN A 44 -4.16 -9.98 3.71
N ASP A 45 -3.01 -10.67 3.72
CA ASP A 45 -1.76 -10.15 4.30
C ASP A 45 -1.37 -8.81 3.65
N LYS A 46 -1.48 -8.69 2.32
CA LYS A 46 -1.23 -7.42 1.62
C LYS A 46 -2.18 -6.31 2.05
N ILE A 47 -3.47 -6.60 2.17
CA ILE A 47 -4.47 -5.61 2.63
C ILE A 47 -4.09 -5.14 4.04
N ASP A 48 -3.79 -6.06 4.95
CA ASP A 48 -3.41 -5.72 6.32
C ASP A 48 -2.17 -4.84 6.34
N ARG A 49 -1.13 -5.19 5.56
CA ARG A 49 0.08 -4.37 5.44
C ARG A 49 -0.20 -2.97 4.87
N ILE A 50 -1.02 -2.85 3.83
CA ILE A 50 -1.39 -1.56 3.26
C ILE A 50 -2.11 -0.69 4.31
N THR A 51 -3.03 -1.26 5.09
CA THR A 51 -3.73 -0.52 6.14
C THR A 51 -2.78 -0.06 7.24
N GLN A 52 -1.86 -0.93 7.67
CA GLN A 52 -0.82 -0.60 8.63
C GLN A 52 0.04 0.56 8.13
N PHE A 53 0.53 0.49 6.88
CA PHE A 53 1.33 1.54 6.26
C PHE A 53 0.59 2.89 6.16
N ALA A 54 -0.73 2.85 5.97
CA ALA A 54 -1.56 4.04 5.88
C ALA A 54 -1.75 4.71 7.25
N VAL A 55 -2.00 3.93 8.30
CA VAL A 55 -2.11 4.42 9.68
C VAL A 55 -0.77 4.98 10.17
N GLU A 56 0.33 4.26 9.92
CA GLU A 56 1.70 4.75 10.19
C GLU A 56 1.97 6.06 9.45
N GLY A 57 1.48 6.17 8.21
CA GLY A 57 1.49 7.40 7.43
C GLY A 57 0.84 8.59 8.11
N GLY A 58 -0.37 8.40 8.65
CA GLY A 58 -1.09 9.45 9.37
C GLY A 58 -0.33 9.91 10.61
N ASN A 59 0.24 8.97 11.36
CA ASN A 59 1.05 9.27 12.55
C ASN A 59 2.32 10.04 12.19
N ILE A 60 2.99 9.67 11.09
CA ILE A 60 4.18 10.37 10.60
C ILE A 60 3.86 11.81 10.21
N VAL A 61 2.76 12.05 9.49
CA VAL A 61 2.36 13.41 9.12
C VAL A 61 2.04 14.24 10.36
N LYS A 62 1.39 13.64 11.36
CA LYS A 62 1.12 14.30 12.65
C LYS A 62 2.42 14.64 13.40
N GLU A 63 3.36 13.70 13.47
CA GLU A 63 4.66 13.90 14.11
C GLU A 63 5.46 15.00 13.41
N LEU A 64 5.44 15.04 12.07
CA LEU A 64 6.09 16.11 11.29
C LEU A 64 5.47 17.47 11.54
N TYR A 65 4.13 17.53 11.66
CA TYR A 65 3.43 18.75 12.01
C TYR A 65 3.78 19.23 13.43
N GLU A 66 3.80 18.33 14.42
CA GLU A 66 4.17 18.66 15.81
C GLU A 66 5.61 19.16 15.90
N LYS A 67 6.55 18.49 15.23
CA LYS A 67 7.95 18.94 15.13
C LYS A 67 8.08 20.33 14.49
N GLN A 68 7.30 20.61 13.45
CA GLN A 68 7.30 21.93 12.82
C GLN A 68 6.65 22.99 13.72
N LYS A 69 5.60 22.64 14.47
CA LYS A 69 4.94 23.53 15.44
C LYS A 69 5.92 23.95 16.53
N GLU A 70 6.71 23.02 17.07
CA GLU A 70 7.73 23.30 18.09
C GLU A 70 8.83 24.25 17.61
N LEU A 71 9.26 24.12 16.35
CA LEU A 71 10.27 24.98 15.73
C LEU A 71 9.72 26.34 15.27
N GLY A 72 8.39 26.50 15.26
CA GLY A 72 7.69 27.64 14.69
C GLY A 72 7.62 27.59 13.16
N PHE A 73 6.59 28.24 12.61
CA PHE A 73 6.40 28.39 11.16
C PHE A 73 7.14 29.61 10.58
N SER A 74 8.05 30.20 11.35
CA SER A 74 8.72 31.47 11.05
C SER A 74 9.97 31.27 10.19
N GLY A 75 9.80 31.36 8.87
CA GLY A 75 10.81 31.91 7.95
C GLY A 75 11.87 30.96 7.37
N GLU A 76 11.84 30.88 6.04
CA GLU A 76 12.95 30.63 5.09
C GLU A 76 14.15 29.82 5.59
N GLY A 77 14.12 28.51 5.34
CA GLY A 77 15.30 27.67 5.47
C GLY A 77 15.01 26.22 5.12
N SER A 78 16.04 25.52 4.63
CA SER A 78 16.08 24.12 4.17
C SER A 78 15.64 23.07 5.21
N LEU A 79 15.21 23.49 6.41
CA LEU A 79 14.86 22.69 7.59
C LEU A 79 13.34 22.55 7.83
N ALA A 80 12.47 23.01 6.91
CA ALA A 80 11.03 22.82 7.07
C ALA A 80 10.65 21.34 6.97
N TYR A 81 10.09 20.77 8.03
CA TYR A 81 9.63 19.36 8.07
C TYR A 81 8.20 19.21 7.54
N PHE A 82 7.42 20.28 7.57
CA PHE A 82 6.03 20.31 7.18
C PHE A 82 5.72 21.56 6.33
N PRO A 83 4.91 21.45 5.25
CA PRO A 83 4.54 22.59 4.42
C PRO A 83 3.74 23.62 5.22
N SER A 84 3.97 24.91 4.94
CA SER A 84 3.23 25.98 5.64
C SER A 84 1.71 25.79 5.49
N PRO A 85 0.90 26.04 6.54
CA PRO A 85 -0.55 25.86 6.46
C PRO A 85 -1.23 26.68 5.35
N ASP A 86 -0.61 27.80 4.93
CA ASP A 86 -1.13 28.64 3.84
C ASP A 86 -0.90 28.03 2.44
N SER A 87 0.05 27.11 2.29
CA SER A 87 0.27 26.36 1.05
C SER A 87 -0.72 25.20 0.85
N LEU A 88 -1.44 24.81 1.92
CA LEU A 88 -2.38 23.68 1.95
C LEU A 88 -3.79 24.11 1.52
N LYS A 89 -3.95 24.57 0.27
CA LYS A 89 -5.25 25.03 -0.26
C LYS A 89 -6.04 23.99 -1.04
N ASP A 90 -5.41 22.86 -1.36
CA ASP A 90 -5.96 21.90 -2.31
C ASP A 90 -5.59 20.47 -1.90
N ILE A 91 -6.61 19.68 -1.56
CA ILE A 91 -6.46 18.27 -1.17
C ILE A 91 -5.99 17.37 -2.33
N SER A 92 -6.02 17.86 -3.57
CA SER A 92 -5.48 17.13 -4.72
C SER A 92 -3.94 17.17 -4.78
N LYS A 93 -3.28 18.06 -4.02
CA LYS A 93 -1.82 18.11 -3.93
C LYS A 93 -1.34 17.19 -2.82
N CYS A 94 -0.57 16.18 -3.23
CA CYS A 94 -0.03 15.15 -2.35
C CYS A 94 1.48 15.25 -2.24
N TYR A 95 1.97 15.01 -1.04
CA TYR A 95 3.37 15.03 -0.67
C TYR A 95 3.90 13.60 -0.57
N VAL A 96 5.07 13.37 -1.16
CA VAL A 96 5.72 12.06 -1.11
C VAL A 96 6.45 11.90 0.21
N ILE A 97 6.15 10.83 0.95
CA ILE A 97 6.86 10.54 2.19
C ILE A 97 8.00 9.56 1.91
N VAL A 98 9.21 10.01 2.18
CA VAL A 98 10.45 9.25 2.02
C VAL A 98 11.10 8.98 3.38
N LYS A 99 11.94 7.95 3.42
CA LYS A 99 12.80 7.74 4.57
C LYS A 99 13.95 8.73 4.49
N SER A 100 14.25 9.41 5.58
CA SER A 100 15.40 10.30 5.61
C SER A 100 16.69 9.50 5.46
N ASN A 101 17.56 9.95 4.57
CA ASN A 101 18.87 9.33 4.33
C ASN A 101 19.94 9.88 5.28
N ASP A 102 19.56 10.65 6.29
CA ASP A 102 20.52 11.33 7.15
C ASP A 102 21.29 10.31 8.02
N THR A 103 22.55 10.10 7.66
CA THR A 103 23.44 9.04 8.16
C THR A 103 23.89 9.22 9.61
N GLN A 104 23.35 10.17 10.37
CA GLN A 104 23.85 10.49 11.73
C GLN A 104 22.96 10.06 12.90
N SER A 105 21.73 9.57 12.67
CA SER A 105 20.83 9.21 13.78
C SER A 105 20.48 7.72 13.74
N GLN A 106 21.36 6.91 14.32
CA GLN A 106 21.33 5.44 14.25
C GLN A 106 20.18 4.76 15.00
N GLU A 107 19.21 5.46 15.60
CA GLU A 107 18.17 4.82 16.44
C GLU A 107 16.72 5.30 16.24
N SER A 108 16.42 6.12 15.23
CA SER A 108 15.03 6.42 14.91
C SER A 108 14.89 6.59 13.41
N GLN A 109 14.12 5.72 12.75
CA GLN A 109 13.80 5.86 11.33
C GLN A 109 12.97 7.13 11.16
N MET A 110 13.63 8.26 10.93
CA MET A 110 12.93 9.52 10.69
C MET A 110 12.40 9.52 9.25
N PHE A 111 11.10 9.72 9.12
CA PHE A 111 10.44 9.95 7.84
C PHE A 111 10.39 11.44 7.57
N GLU A 112 10.50 11.84 6.31
CA GLU A 112 10.37 13.22 5.88
C GLU A 112 9.64 13.31 4.55
N PHE A 113 9.15 14.49 4.20
CA PHE A 113 8.66 14.73 2.84
C PHE A 113 9.84 14.91 1.89
N ALA A 114 9.76 14.35 0.68
CA ALA A 114 10.82 14.45 -0.30
C ALA A 114 11.05 15.92 -0.71
N LYS A 115 12.31 16.38 -0.63
CA LYS A 115 12.74 17.75 -0.98
C LYS A 115 13.70 17.72 -2.16
N SER A 116 13.54 18.60 -3.13
CA SER A 116 14.62 18.91 -4.10
C SER A 116 14.96 20.41 -4.13
N VAL A 117 13.95 21.29 -4.04
CA VAL A 117 14.05 22.75 -3.83
C VAL A 117 12.80 23.25 -3.09
N GLU A 118 11.63 22.74 -3.48
CA GLU A 118 10.37 22.73 -2.70
C GLU A 118 10.01 21.27 -2.35
N PHE A 119 8.96 21.08 -1.55
CA PHE A 119 8.40 19.75 -1.34
C PHE A 119 7.94 19.16 -2.68
N ASN A 120 8.33 17.91 -2.96
CA ASN A 120 7.85 17.24 -4.16
C ASN A 120 6.35 16.94 -4.02
N THR A 121 5.54 17.75 -4.71
CA THR A 121 4.09 17.54 -4.79
C THR A 121 3.74 16.73 -6.03
N CYS A 122 2.75 15.86 -5.91
CA CYS A 122 2.12 15.20 -7.03
C CYS A 122 0.60 15.25 -6.89
N THR A 123 -0.14 14.97 -7.97
CA THR A 123 -1.60 14.98 -7.94
C THR A 123 -2.14 13.67 -7.40
N ASP A 124 -3.15 13.75 -6.54
CA ASP A 124 -3.88 12.61 -5.99
C ASP A 124 -4.28 11.62 -7.11
N PRO A 125 -3.84 10.36 -7.06
CA PRO A 125 -4.16 9.38 -8.10
C PRO A 125 -5.67 9.10 -8.24
N PHE A 126 -6.48 9.45 -7.24
CA PHE A 126 -7.93 9.37 -7.29
C PHE A 126 -8.60 10.57 -7.98
N VAL A 127 -7.90 11.70 -8.09
CA VAL A 127 -8.39 12.92 -8.75
C VAL A 127 -7.87 12.91 -10.19
N ASN A 128 -8.79 12.87 -11.16
CA ASN A 128 -8.49 12.86 -12.60
C ASN A 128 -7.74 11.64 -13.17
N GLY A 129 -8.21 10.42 -12.86
CA GLY A 129 -8.24 9.28 -13.79
C GLY A 129 -6.94 8.80 -14.48
N SER A 130 -5.77 9.31 -14.13
CA SER A 130 -4.56 9.17 -14.93
C SER A 130 -3.54 8.26 -14.25
N VAL A 131 -3.29 7.11 -14.87
CA VAL A 131 -2.15 6.22 -14.58
C VAL A 131 -0.81 7.00 -14.66
N GLN A 132 -0.77 8.09 -15.43
CA GLN A 132 0.40 8.94 -15.57
C GLN A 132 0.69 9.75 -14.29
N ASN A 133 -0.35 10.17 -13.55
CA ASN A 133 -0.19 10.88 -12.28
C ASN A 133 0.43 9.97 -11.20
N ARG A 134 0.00 8.69 -11.17
CA ARG A 134 0.61 7.68 -10.31
C ARG A 134 2.10 7.51 -10.64
N GLY A 135 2.45 7.35 -11.92
CA GLY A 135 3.83 7.22 -12.37
C GLY A 135 4.73 8.37 -11.89
N HIS A 136 4.22 9.61 -11.96
CA HIS A 136 4.91 10.79 -11.45
C HIS A 136 5.11 10.76 -9.93
N CYS A 137 4.09 10.38 -9.15
CA CYS A 137 4.25 10.25 -7.69
C CYS A 137 5.25 9.15 -7.30
N THR A 138 5.28 8.05 -8.07
CA THR A 138 6.06 6.85 -7.73
C THR A 138 7.52 6.90 -8.16
N MET A 139 7.93 7.86 -9.00
CA MET A 139 9.33 7.96 -9.47
C MET A 139 10.34 8.25 -8.35
N HIS A 140 9.86 8.80 -7.23
CA HIS A 140 10.68 9.07 -6.04
C HIS A 140 10.86 7.85 -5.14
N TYR A 141 10.12 6.76 -5.40
CA TYR A 141 10.30 5.49 -4.73
C TYR A 141 11.28 4.65 -5.55
N ASP A 142 12.48 4.48 -5.01
CA ASP A 142 13.44 3.56 -5.58
C ASP A 142 12.94 2.12 -5.41
N LYS A 143 12.88 1.39 -6.52
CA LYS A 143 12.47 -0.02 -6.56
C LYS A 143 13.40 -0.90 -5.72
N ASP A 144 14.64 -0.45 -5.48
CA ASP A 144 15.64 -1.18 -4.70
C ASP A 144 15.61 -0.87 -3.17
N VAL A 145 14.95 0.21 -2.75
CA VAL A 145 14.90 0.66 -1.34
C VAL A 145 13.56 0.34 -0.65
N THR A 146 12.48 0.19 -1.42
CA THR A 146 11.19 -0.26 -0.87
C THR A 146 11.22 -1.74 -0.49
N ASN A 147 10.56 -2.07 0.63
CA ASN A 147 10.49 -3.41 1.22
C ASN A 147 10.36 -4.52 0.15
N LYS A 148 11.39 -5.37 -0.01
CA LYS A 148 11.51 -6.36 -1.09
C LYS A 148 10.31 -7.29 -1.20
N GLN A 149 9.57 -7.48 -0.10
CA GLN A 149 8.39 -8.33 -0.07
C GLN A 149 7.16 -7.65 -0.70
N TYR A 150 6.96 -6.34 -0.49
CA TYR A 150 5.85 -5.57 -1.06
C TYR A 150 6.27 -4.14 -1.39
N PRO A 151 6.41 -3.78 -2.69
CA PRO A 151 6.84 -2.46 -3.11
C PRO A 151 5.66 -1.48 -3.04
N PHE A 152 5.36 -0.98 -1.83
CA PHE A 152 4.33 0.03 -1.62
C PHE A 152 4.89 1.46 -1.71
N PHE A 153 4.06 2.40 -2.14
CA PHE A 153 4.29 3.83 -2.00
C PHE A 153 3.27 4.44 -1.04
N ARG A 154 3.58 5.64 -0.52
CA ARG A 154 2.68 6.37 0.38
C ARG A 154 2.69 7.87 0.11
N LEU A 155 1.53 8.43 -0.15
CA LEU A 155 1.35 9.86 -0.36
C LEU A 155 0.51 10.45 0.76
N ALA A 156 0.79 11.70 1.14
CA ALA A 156 -0.05 12.48 2.04
C ALA A 156 -0.62 13.68 1.31
N CYS A 157 -1.91 13.67 1.02
CA CYS A 157 -2.61 14.80 0.43
C CYS A 157 -3.27 15.61 1.54
N MET A 158 -3.01 16.91 1.58
CA MET A 158 -3.33 17.73 2.75
C MET A 158 -4.04 19.00 2.34
N GLU A 159 -5.08 19.34 3.08
CA GLU A 159 -5.84 20.57 2.90
C GLU A 159 -6.12 21.20 4.25
N ARG A 160 -5.88 22.51 4.35
CA ARG A 160 -6.29 23.29 5.50
C ARG A 160 -7.74 23.70 5.33
N ILE A 161 -8.57 23.21 6.24
CA ILE A 161 -9.96 23.63 6.34
C ILE A 161 -10.04 24.68 7.44
N SER A 162 -10.40 25.90 7.04
CA SER A 162 -10.59 27.01 7.97
C SER A 162 -12.08 27.36 8.03
N GLY A 163 -12.74 26.94 9.11
CA GLY A 163 -14.10 27.36 9.44
C GLY A 163 -14.11 28.63 10.30
N ILE A 164 -15.31 29.10 10.65
CA ILE A 164 -15.51 30.31 11.48
C ILE A 164 -14.97 30.14 12.91
N ARG A 165 -14.89 28.90 13.41
CA ARG A 165 -14.54 28.58 14.82
C ARG A 165 -13.48 27.50 15.00
N GLU A 166 -13.15 26.77 13.95
CA GLU A 166 -12.23 25.63 14.03
C GLU A 166 -11.33 25.65 12.79
N LYS A 167 -10.04 25.50 13.03
CA LYS A 167 -9.02 25.34 12.00
C LYS A 167 -8.45 23.94 12.15
N TYR A 168 -8.45 23.17 11.07
CA TYR A 168 -7.84 21.85 11.06
C TYR A 168 -7.22 21.56 9.70
N ILE A 169 -6.26 20.64 9.68
CA ILE A 169 -5.70 20.10 8.45
C ILE A 169 -6.34 18.74 8.23
N SER A 170 -7.05 18.57 7.11
CA SER A 170 -7.45 17.27 6.62
C SER A 170 -6.27 16.60 5.93
N VAL A 171 -5.95 15.38 6.35
CA VAL A 171 -4.85 14.59 5.80
C VAL A 171 -5.43 13.32 5.21
N LYS A 172 -5.24 13.13 3.91
CA LYS A 172 -5.57 11.94 3.15
C LYS A 172 -4.29 11.18 2.83
N ILE A 173 -4.08 10.05 3.49
CA ILE A 173 -2.97 9.14 3.22
C ILE A 173 -3.40 8.14 2.15
N VAL A 174 -2.68 8.13 1.02
CA VAL A 174 -2.89 7.18 -0.08
C VAL A 174 -1.75 6.18 -0.07
N VAL A 175 -2.08 4.89 0.01
CA VAL A 175 -1.11 3.79 -0.07
C VAL A 175 -1.48 2.88 -1.22
N GLY A 176 -0.50 2.50 -2.01
CA GLY A 176 -0.70 1.61 -3.14
C GLY A 176 0.54 0.82 -3.52
N GLU A 177 0.36 -0.17 -4.38
CA GLU A 177 1.46 -0.96 -4.95
C GLU A 177 2.13 -0.21 -6.12
N LEU A 178 3.46 -0.14 -6.11
CA LEU A 178 4.27 0.52 -7.15
C LEU A 178 4.10 -0.13 -8.54
N ASN A 179 3.92 -1.45 -8.57
CA ASN A 179 3.85 -2.23 -9.81
C ASN A 179 2.42 -2.50 -10.28
N TYR A 180 1.42 -1.86 -9.67
CA TYR A 180 0.00 -2.08 -9.98
C TYR A 180 -0.75 -0.76 -10.11
N ASP A 181 -1.85 -0.75 -10.87
CA ASP A 181 -2.62 0.47 -11.16
C ASP A 181 -3.51 0.95 -10.00
N GLY A 182 -3.72 0.10 -8.99
CA GLY A 182 -4.47 0.44 -7.79
C GLY A 182 -5.99 0.51 -7.96
N LYS A 183 -6.54 0.20 -9.15
CA LYS A 183 -7.96 0.45 -9.44
C LYS A 183 -8.89 -0.64 -8.92
N ILE A 184 -8.47 -1.91 -8.99
CA ILE A 184 -9.32 -3.07 -8.68
C ILE A 184 -8.46 -4.11 -7.94
N THR A 185 -9.02 -4.78 -6.95
CA THR A 185 -8.34 -5.93 -6.32
C THR A 185 -8.49 -7.16 -7.22
N LYS A 186 -7.38 -7.81 -7.60
CA LYS A 186 -7.39 -9.01 -8.47
C LYS A 186 -6.30 -9.99 -8.10
N SER A 187 -6.68 -11.21 -7.69
CA SER A 187 -5.88 -12.46 -7.58
C SER A 187 -4.50 -12.39 -6.92
N GLY A 188 -4.04 -11.26 -6.44
CA GLY A 188 -2.64 -11.02 -6.06
C GLY A 188 -2.26 -9.55 -6.00
N ASN A 189 -3.03 -8.65 -6.61
CA ASN A 189 -2.87 -7.20 -6.48
C ASN A 189 -4.03 -6.61 -5.68
N VAL A 190 -3.73 -5.58 -4.90
CA VAL A 190 -4.71 -4.90 -4.04
C VAL A 190 -4.97 -3.50 -4.59
N LYS A 191 -6.24 -3.07 -4.56
CA LYS A 191 -6.61 -1.69 -4.85
C LYS A 191 -5.90 -0.74 -3.89
N ASP A 192 -5.69 0.50 -4.33
CA ASP A 192 -5.15 1.52 -3.44
C ASP A 192 -6.06 1.72 -2.23
N TYR A 193 -5.44 1.95 -1.09
CA TYR A 193 -6.11 2.25 0.16
C TYR A 193 -5.96 3.72 0.50
N VAL A 194 -7.04 4.28 1.03
CA VAL A 194 -7.11 5.66 1.47
C VAL A 194 -7.45 5.67 2.95
N TYR A 195 -6.60 6.29 3.74
CA TYR A 195 -6.84 6.59 5.14
C TYR A 195 -6.97 8.10 5.32
N GLN A 196 -7.99 8.55 6.05
CA GLN A 196 -8.20 9.96 6.33
C GLN A 196 -8.08 10.23 7.82
N THR A 197 -7.36 11.29 8.16
CA THR A 197 -7.21 11.79 9.52
C THR A 197 -7.25 13.31 9.54
N ILE A 198 -7.44 13.89 10.73
CA ILE A 198 -7.47 15.33 10.95
C ILE A 198 -6.42 15.72 11.96
N ILE A 199 -5.77 16.86 11.72
CA ILE A 199 -4.83 17.48 12.64
C ILE A 199 -5.48 18.79 13.11
N PRO A 200 -5.86 18.93 14.40
CA PRO A 200 -6.39 20.17 14.90
C PRO A 200 -5.30 21.24 14.91
N LEU A 201 -5.62 22.42 14.38
CA LEU A 201 -4.81 23.61 14.55
C LEU A 201 -5.37 24.29 15.79
N GLU A 202 -4.78 24.03 16.95
CA GLU A 202 -5.13 24.77 18.16
C GLU A 202 -4.86 26.27 17.91
N ASP A 203 -5.89 27.08 18.06
CA ASP A 203 -5.73 28.53 18.13
C ASP A 203 -5.01 28.85 19.45
N GLU A 204 -3.80 29.42 19.37
CA GLU A 204 -3.22 30.19 20.48
C GLU A 204 -4.08 31.41 20.80
#